data_AF-A0A088TQ32-F1
#
_entry.id   AF-A0A088TQ32-F1
#
_cell.length_a   1.000
_cell.length_b   1.000
_cell.length_c   1.000
_cell.angle_alpha   90.00
_cell.angle_beta   90.00
_cell.angle_gamma   90.00
#
_symmetry.space_group_name_H-M   'P 1'
#
loop_
_entity.id
_entity.type
_entity.pdbx_description
1 polymer ?
#
loop_
_entity_poly.entity_id
_entity_poly.type
_entity_poly.pdbx_seq_one_letter_code
_entity_poly.pdbx_strand_id
1 'polypeptide(L)'
;MSALQELTIEYDGMLGTIKQYSCDPYVVSYLNKLKSAMKSEDFEMIKIMINKLNEWYEENINAIEENRWVINVDSHHKTQRLLKEFMFKFEN
;
A
#
# COMPACT_ATOMS: atom_id res chain seq x y z
N MET A 1 -18.66 -4.35 -7.22
CA MET A 1 -18.00 -3.40 -6.30
C MET A 1 -17.05 -2.57 -7.14
N SER A 2 -16.91 -1.25 -6.90
CA SER A 2 -15.95 -0.45 -7.67
C SER A 2 -14.52 -0.66 -7.15
N ALA A 3 -13.51 -0.45 -8.00
CA ALA A 3 -12.10 -0.54 -7.59
C ALA A 3 -11.79 0.37 -6.39
N LEU A 4 -12.40 1.56 -6.35
CA LEU A 4 -12.29 2.49 -5.23
C LEU A 4 -12.91 1.95 -3.94
N GLN A 5 -14.07 1.30 -4.02
CA GLN A 5 -14.71 0.67 -2.86
C GLN A 5 -13.85 -0.47 -2.30
N GLU A 6 -13.32 -1.33 -3.17
CA GLU A 6 -12.41 -2.41 -2.79
C GLU A 6 -11.12 -1.87 -2.14
N LEU A 7 -10.52 -0.85 -2.75
CA LEU A 7 -9.34 -0.18 -2.20
C LEU A 7 -9.63 0.40 -0.81
N THR A 8 -10.78 1.03 -0.63
CA THR A 8 -11.19 1.61 0.65
C THR A 8 -11.34 0.54 1.74
N ILE A 9 -11.88 -0.64 1.39
CA ILE A 9 -12.04 -1.77 2.32
C ILE A 9 -10.68 -2.31 2.76
N GLU A 10 -9.75 -2.50 1.83
CA GLU A 10 -8.43 -3.09 2.15
C GLU A 10 -7.46 -2.06 2.77
N TYR A 11 -7.70 -0.76 2.59
CA TYR A 11 -6.75 0.30 2.93
C TYR A 11 -6.28 0.27 4.39
N ASP A 12 -7.20 0.11 5.36
CA ASP A 12 -6.80 0.15 6.77
C ASP A 12 -5.93 -1.06 7.15
N GLY A 13 -6.10 -2.20 6.47
CA GLY A 13 -5.22 -3.37 6.62
C GLY A 13 -3.82 -3.14 6.04
N MET A 14 -3.73 -2.52 4.86
CA MET A 14 -2.45 -2.12 4.25
C MET A 14 -1.72 -1.10 5.12
N LEU A 15 -2.44 -0.09 5.61
CA LEU A 15 -1.93 0.94 6.51
C LEU A 15 -1.34 0.34 7.80
N GLY A 16 -2.10 -0.56 8.44
CA GLY A 16 -1.67 -1.21 9.68
C GLY A 16 -0.42 -2.05 9.47
N THR A 17 -0.37 -2.83 8.40
CA THR A 17 0.78 -3.67 8.05
C THR A 17 2.06 -2.86 7.89
N ILE A 18 2.01 -1.79 7.07
CA ILE A 18 3.20 -0.97 6.81
C ILE A 18 3.63 -0.19 8.05
N LYS A 19 2.69 0.42 8.80
CA LYS A 19 3.02 1.22 9.99
C LYS A 19 3.55 0.40 11.17
N GLN A 20 3.18 -0.88 11.26
CA GLN A 20 3.73 -1.78 12.28
C GLN A 20 5.20 -2.09 12.01
N TYR A 21 5.61 -2.15 10.74
CA TYR A 21 6.98 -2.43 10.34
C TYR A 21 7.85 -1.18 10.25
N SER A 22 7.33 -0.10 9.67
CA SER A 22 8.11 1.09 9.33
C SER A 22 7.50 2.37 9.90
N CYS A 23 8.35 3.18 10.52
CA CYS A 23 8.08 4.56 10.90
C CYS A 23 8.68 5.57 9.90
N ASP A 24 9.13 5.11 8.72
CA ASP A 24 9.69 5.98 7.68
C ASP A 24 8.66 7.06 7.28
N PRO A 25 8.98 8.36 7.45
CA PRO A 25 8.09 9.45 7.09
C PRO A 25 7.60 9.42 5.64
N TYR A 26 8.41 8.89 4.70
CA TYR A 26 8.05 8.86 3.28
C TYR A 26 6.91 7.87 3.01
N VAL A 27 7.03 6.61 3.42
CA VAL A 27 5.98 5.61 3.18
C VAL A 27 4.70 5.94 3.96
N VAL A 28 4.84 6.50 5.16
CA VAL A 28 3.71 6.99 5.95
C VAL A 28 2.99 8.15 5.24
N SER A 29 3.75 9.06 4.64
CA SER A 29 3.20 10.16 3.84
C SER A 29 2.44 9.65 2.61
N TYR A 30 2.96 8.65 1.89
CA TYR A 30 2.28 8.04 0.74
C TYR A 30 0.93 7.43 1.13
N LEU A 31 0.87 6.70 2.24
CA LEU A 31 -0.38 6.15 2.77
C LEU A 31 -1.39 7.25 3.11
N ASN A 32 -0.96 8.29 3.83
CA ASN A 32 -1.86 9.39 4.20
C ASN A 32 -2.40 10.14 2.97
N LYS A 33 -1.57 10.33 1.94
CA LYS A 33 -1.99 10.92 0.66
C LYS A 33 -2.94 10.01 -0.10
N LEU A 34 -2.70 8.70 -0.13
CA LEU A 34 -3.63 7.72 -0.71
C LEU A 34 -5.00 7.78 -0.01
N LYS A 35 -5.03 7.84 1.33
CA LYS A 35 -6.29 8.00 2.08
C LYS A 35 -7.04 9.27 1.71
N SER A 36 -6.31 10.36 1.49
CA SER A 36 -6.89 11.65 1.13
C SER A 36 -7.43 11.61 -0.30
N ALA A 37 -6.67 11.04 -1.23
CA ALA A 37 -7.04 10.88 -2.63
C ALA A 37 -8.28 10.01 -2.83
N MET A 38 -8.43 8.93 -2.04
CA MET A 38 -9.66 8.12 -2.05
C MET A 38 -10.90 8.92 -1.62
N LYS A 39 -10.77 9.82 -0.65
CA LYS A 39 -11.90 10.65 -0.17
C LYS A 39 -12.28 11.73 -1.16
N SER A 40 -11.29 12.29 -1.87
CA SER A 40 -11.52 13.32 -2.90
C SER A 40 -11.76 12.72 -4.28
N GLU A 41 -11.80 11.40 -4.42
CA GLU A 41 -11.90 10.67 -5.69
C GLU A 41 -10.85 11.14 -6.72
N ASP A 42 -9.65 11.49 -6.26
CA ASP A 42 -8.54 11.91 -7.09
C ASP A 42 -7.81 10.68 -7.64
N PHE A 43 -8.34 10.14 -8.74
CA PHE A 43 -7.83 8.92 -9.37
C PHE A 43 -6.37 9.04 -9.82
N GLU A 44 -5.91 10.22 -10.24
CA GLU A 44 -4.53 10.42 -10.64
C GLU A 44 -3.61 10.29 -9.43
N MET A 45 -3.94 10.96 -8.33
CA MET A 45 -3.19 10.83 -7.08
C MET A 45 -3.24 9.40 -6.52
N ILE A 46 -4.37 8.69 -6.66
CA ILE A 46 -4.48 7.27 -6.28
C ILE A 46 -3.43 6.43 -7.04
N LYS A 47 -3.35 6.55 -8.37
CA LYS A 47 -2.38 5.81 -9.19
C LYS A 47 -0.95 6.11 -8.76
N ILE A 48 -0.61 7.39 -8.62
CA ILE A 48 0.74 7.81 -8.22
C ILE A 48 1.11 7.24 -6.85
N MET A 49 0.21 7.31 -5.87
CA MET A 49 0.48 6.81 -4.52
C MET A 49 0.58 5.29 -4.46
N ILE A 50 -0.26 4.55 -5.20
CA ILE A 50 -0.14 3.09 -5.30
C ILE A 50 1.22 2.70 -5.89
N ASN A 51 1.66 3.36 -6.97
CA ASN A 51 2.97 3.09 -7.58
C ASN A 51 4.10 3.35 -6.58
N LYS A 52 4.07 4.47 -5.87
CA LYS A 52 5.08 4.81 -4.84
C LYS A 52 5.12 3.80 -3.69
N LEU A 53 3.96 3.25 -3.29
CA LEU A 53 3.89 2.21 -2.27
C LEU A 53 4.43 0.87 -2.77
N ASN A 54 4.17 0.50 -4.03
CA ASN A 54 4.72 -0.72 -4.61
C ASN A 54 6.24 -0.62 -4.81
N GLU A 55 6.75 0.52 -5.28
CA GLU A 55 8.20 0.81 -5.37
C GLU A 55 8.87 0.62 -4.01
N TRP A 56 8.30 1.19 -2.93
CA TRP A 56 8.82 0.99 -1.58
C TRP A 56 8.87 -0.49 -1.19
N TYR A 57 7.85 -1.28 -1.54
CA TYR A 57 7.89 -2.72 -1.30
C TYR A 57 8.95 -3.43 -2.14
N GLU A 58 9.15 -3.07 -3.41
CA GLU A 58 10.20 -3.65 -4.26
C GLU A 58 11.60 -3.43 -3.67
N GLU A 59 11.83 -2.30 -3.02
CA GLU A 59 13.09 -1.97 -2.35
C GLU A 59 13.25 -2.66 -0.98
N ASN A 60 12.15 -2.90 -0.26
CA ASN A 60 12.19 -3.30 1.15
C ASN A 60 11.74 -4.75 1.42
N ILE A 61 11.14 -5.45 0.46
CA ILE A 61 10.52 -6.77 0.70
C ILE A 61 11.53 -7.82 1.16
N ASN A 62 12.73 -7.87 0.56
CA ASN A 62 13.77 -8.82 0.99
C ASN A 62 14.19 -8.58 2.44
N ALA A 63 14.34 -7.31 2.84
CA ALA A 63 14.68 -6.95 4.21
C ALA A 63 13.55 -7.30 5.20
N ILE A 64 12.29 -7.19 4.77
CA ILE A 64 11.13 -7.62 5.57
C ILE A 64 11.14 -9.15 5.77
N GLU A 65 11.39 -9.91 4.70
CA GLU A 65 11.42 -11.38 4.71
C GLU A 65 12.58 -11.94 5.55
N GLU A 66 13.76 -11.34 5.46
CA GLU A 66 14.95 -11.78 6.20
C GLU A 66 14.93 -11.36 7.68
N ASN A 67 14.04 -10.43 8.06
CA ASN A 67 13.97 -9.93 9.42
C ASN A 67 13.18 -10.87 10.34
N ARG A 68 13.91 -11.64 11.15
CA ARG A 68 13.36 -12.60 12.14
C ARG A 68 12.39 -12.02 13.19
N TRP A 69 12.30 -10.69 13.31
CA TRP A 69 11.41 -10.01 14.26
C TRP A 69 10.09 -9.61 13.62
N VAL A 70 9.99 -9.69 12.28
CA VAL A 70 8.75 -9.47 11.55
C VAL A 70 7.91 -10.74 11.62
N ILE A 71 6.80 -10.68 12.34
CA ILE A 71 5.90 -11.82 12.54
C ILE A 71 4.77 -11.89 11.51
N ASN A 72 4.58 -10.84 10.71
CA ASN A 72 3.45 -10.65 9.80
C ASN A 72 3.88 -10.56 8.32
N VAL A 73 4.94 -11.27 7.92
CA VAL A 73 5.47 -11.29 6.54
C VAL A 73 4.37 -11.59 5.51
N ASP A 74 3.46 -12.54 5.81
CA ASP A 74 2.32 -12.84 4.94
C ASP A 74 1.40 -11.64 4.70
N SER A 75 1.24 -10.75 5.69
CA SER A 75 0.45 -9.52 5.54
C SER A 75 1.17 -8.52 4.63
N HIS A 76 2.51 -8.48 4.67
CA HIS A 76 3.31 -7.68 3.75
C HIS A 76 3.17 -8.19 2.30
N HIS A 77 3.24 -9.51 2.08
CA HIS A 77 2.99 -10.10 0.77
C HIS A 77 1.57 -9.83 0.26
N LYS A 78 0.56 -10.00 1.13
CA LYS A 78 -0.84 -9.67 0.77
C LYS A 78 -0.94 -8.20 0.37
N THR A 79 -0.34 -7.30 1.13
CA THR A 79 -0.36 -5.85 0.85
C THR A 79 0.30 -5.54 -0.50
N GLN A 80 1.49 -6.06 -0.77
CA GLN A 80 2.17 -5.84 -2.05
C GLN A 80 1.37 -6.41 -3.23
N ARG A 81 0.75 -7.60 -3.07
CA ARG A 81 -0.12 -8.17 -4.11
C ARG A 81 -1.32 -7.27 -4.39
N LEU A 82 -1.99 -6.78 -3.36
CA LEU A 82 -3.12 -5.86 -3.50
C LEU A 82 -2.71 -4.57 -4.22
N LEU A 83 -1.55 -3.99 -3.89
CA LEU A 83 -1.03 -2.81 -4.59
C LEU A 83 -0.91 -3.08 -6.10
N LYS A 84 -0.31 -4.20 -6.50
CA LYS A 84 -0.21 -4.60 -7.92
C LYS A 84 -1.56 -4.83 -8.59
N GLU A 85 -2.51 -5.44 -7.88
CA GLU A 85 -3.88 -5.59 -8.38
C GLU A 85 -4.57 -4.23 -8.59
N PHE A 86 -4.41 -3.29 -7.67
CA PHE A 86 -4.98 -1.96 -7.80
C PHE A 86 -4.28 -1.12 -8.88
N MET A 87 -2.97 -1.27 -9.10
CA MET A 87 -2.28 -0.66 -10.25
C MET A 87 -3.02 -1.01 -11.55
N PHE A 88 -3.26 -2.30 -11.78
CA PHE A 88 -3.98 -2.77 -12.97
C PHE A 88 -5.43 -2.25 -13.04
N LYS A 89 -6.14 -2.23 -11.91
CA LYS A 89 -7.54 -1.77 -11.85
C LYS A 89 -7.73 -0.27 -12.08
N PHE A 90 -6.72 0.56 -11.80
CA PHE A 90 -6.79 2.00 -12.02
C PHE A 90 -6.11 2.43 -13.33
N GLU A 91 -5.34 1.58 -13.99
CA GLU A 91 -4.80 1.82 -15.34
C GLU A 91 -5.80 1.58 -16.47
N ASN A 92 -6.78 0.68 -16.27
CA ASN A 92 -7.85 0.35 -17.21
C ASN A 92 -9.18 1.05 -16.86
#